data_AF-A0AA37HN02-F1
#
_entry.id   AF-A0AA37HN02-F1
#
_cell.length_a   1.000
_cell.length_b   1.000
_cell.length_c   1.000
_cell.angle_alpha   90.00
_cell.angle_beta   90.00
_cell.angle_gamma   90.00
#
_symmetry.space_group_name_H-M   'P 1'
#
loop_
_entity.id
_entity.type
_entity.pdbx_description
1 polymer ?
#
loop_
_entity_poly.entity_id
_entity_poly.type
_entity_poly.pdbx_seq_one_letter_code
_entity_poly.pdbx_strand_id
1 'polypeptide(L)'
;MSERVGTGQDHPSPEREATDRRHRAVAPGRRQVAEVIGQKVLHGFLQNRHQTLMPLSVNLARLPEEERAVLARFAAVAARAGRAEAAPDRVRTWLSGVGADAGLLAAFEASLRSPPPLDAVLTALRDPETALIAFILCLVAAREAGPAGWAFADYVALHRALPTAAVRAAERRYRT
;
A
#
# COMPACT_ATOMS: atom_id res chain seq x y z
N MET A 1 -81.80 7.38 25.95
CA MET A 1 -80.89 8.46 25.50
C MET A 1 -80.06 8.85 26.71
N SER A 2 -78.74 8.81 26.78
CA SER A 2 -77.61 8.43 25.92
C SER A 2 -76.41 8.44 26.90
N GLU A 3 -75.56 7.41 26.95
CA GLU A 3 -74.19 7.43 26.39
C GLU A 3 -73.29 8.53 27.03
N ARG A 4 -72.09 8.32 27.61
CA ARG A 4 -71.01 7.36 27.31
C ARG A 4 -70.07 7.14 28.50
N VAL A 5 -69.55 5.91 28.51
CA VAL A 5 -68.30 5.44 29.14
C VAL A 5 -67.09 6.15 28.50
N GLY A 6 -66.03 6.38 29.28
CA GLY A 6 -64.76 6.87 28.75
C GLY A 6 -63.63 6.79 29.76
N THR A 7 -63.33 5.58 30.24
CA THR A 7 -62.08 5.26 30.95
C THR A 7 -60.89 5.64 30.08
N GLY A 8 -60.15 6.66 30.49
CA GLY A 8 -58.86 7.03 29.90
C GLY A 8 -57.88 5.89 30.07
N GLN A 9 -57.75 5.08 29.03
CA GLN A 9 -56.73 4.06 28.88
C GLN A 9 -55.38 4.77 28.76
N ASP A 10 -54.54 4.62 29.78
CA ASP A 10 -53.10 4.85 29.70
C ASP A 10 -52.53 3.98 28.58
N HIS A 11 -52.33 4.57 27.40
CA HIS A 11 -51.54 3.95 26.35
C HIS A 11 -50.07 3.97 26.76
N PRO A 12 -49.39 2.82 26.92
CA PRO A 12 -47.95 2.81 27.05
C PRO A 12 -47.35 3.28 25.71
N SER A 13 -46.66 4.41 25.75
CA SER A 13 -45.99 4.98 24.56
C SER A 13 -44.92 4.00 24.04
N PRO A 14 -44.97 3.58 22.75
CA PRO A 14 -44.05 2.61 22.15
C PRO A 14 -42.62 3.14 21.98
N GLU A 15 -42.38 4.42 22.29
CA GLU A 15 -41.09 5.09 22.08
C GLU A 15 -40.05 4.74 23.16
N ARG A 16 -40.47 4.35 24.36
CA ARG A 16 -39.53 3.96 25.44
C ARG A 16 -38.91 2.57 25.23
N GLU A 17 -39.57 1.68 24.49
CA GLU A 17 -39.04 0.34 24.18
C GLU A 17 -37.99 0.34 23.06
N ALA A 18 -37.99 1.33 22.18
CA ALA A 18 -37.09 1.38 21.02
C ALA A 18 -35.65 1.73 21.41
N THR A 19 -35.46 2.51 22.49
CA THR A 19 -34.15 2.99 22.95
C THR A 19 -33.38 1.93 23.76
N ASP A 20 -34.08 0.95 24.35
CA ASP A 20 -33.49 -0.05 25.25
C ASP A 20 -32.84 -1.25 24.50
N ARG A 21 -33.24 -1.52 23.25
CA ARG A 21 -32.68 -2.64 22.48
C ARG A 21 -31.18 -2.50 22.20
N ARG A 22 -30.66 -1.27 22.15
CA ARG A 22 -29.24 -0.98 21.89
C ARG A 22 -28.37 -1.03 23.15
N HIS A 23 -28.97 -1.01 24.34
CA HIS A 23 -28.27 -1.02 25.62
C HIS A 23 -28.58 -2.27 26.46
N ARG A 24 -29.03 -3.36 25.82
CA ARG A 24 -29.16 -4.64 26.52
C ARG A 24 -27.78 -5.09 26.99
N ALA A 25 -27.56 -5.01 28.31
CA ALA A 25 -26.35 -5.46 28.97
C ALA A 25 -26.01 -6.87 28.50
N VAL A 26 -24.91 -6.98 27.76
CA VAL A 26 -24.45 -8.25 27.21
C VAL A 26 -23.97 -9.08 28.40
N ALA A 27 -24.63 -10.21 28.66
CA ALA A 27 -24.23 -11.13 29.71
C ALA A 27 -22.72 -11.39 29.64
N PRO A 28 -21.99 -11.43 30.77
CA PRO A 28 -20.52 -11.42 30.78
C PRO A 28 -19.88 -12.50 29.88
N GLY A 29 -20.47 -13.69 29.82
CA GLY A 29 -20.02 -14.75 28.89
C GLY A 29 -20.19 -14.39 27.40
N ARG A 30 -21.25 -13.69 27.02
CA ARG A 30 -21.45 -13.19 25.64
C ARG A 30 -20.47 -12.07 25.28
N ARG A 31 -20.07 -11.25 26.24
CA ARG A 31 -19.06 -10.19 26.03
C ARG A 31 -17.69 -10.80 25.75
N GLN A 32 -17.31 -11.82 26.53
CA GLN A 32 -16.05 -12.54 26.35
C GLN A 32 -16.00 -13.29 25.01
N VAL A 33 -17.11 -13.91 24.60
CA VAL A 33 -17.21 -14.54 23.26
C VAL A 33 -17.10 -13.49 22.15
N ALA A 34 -17.75 -12.34 22.27
CA ALA A 34 -17.67 -11.27 21.30
C ALA A 34 -16.25 -10.69 21.18
N GLU A 35 -15.50 -10.61 22.28
CA GLU A 35 -14.12 -10.12 22.31
C GLU A 35 -13.17 -11.09 21.60
N VAL A 36 -13.29 -12.40 21.87
CA VAL A 36 -12.47 -13.43 21.21
C VAL A 36 -12.79 -13.50 19.71
N ILE A 37 -14.07 -13.40 19.33
CA ILE A 37 -14.46 -13.35 17.92
C ILE A 37 -13.94 -12.06 17.28
N GLY A 38 -14.08 -10.91 17.95
CA GLY A 38 -13.57 -9.62 17.47
C GLY A 38 -12.06 -9.64 17.22
N GLN A 39 -11.29 -10.21 18.15
CA GLN A 39 -9.85 -10.42 17.98
C GLN A 39 -9.54 -11.33 16.79
N LYS A 40 -10.23 -12.45 16.63
CA LYS A 40 -10.01 -13.38 15.50
C LYS A 40 -10.40 -12.78 14.15
N VAL A 41 -11.52 -12.06 14.09
CA VAL A 41 -11.98 -11.38 12.87
C VAL A 41 -11.04 -10.24 12.51
N LEU A 42 -10.64 -9.41 13.47
CA LEU A 42 -9.67 -8.34 13.24
C LEU A 42 -8.31 -8.90 12.82
N HIS A 43 -7.83 -9.95 13.49
CA HIS A 43 -6.59 -10.62 13.13
C HIS A 43 -6.67 -11.22 11.73
N GLY A 44 -7.73 -11.95 11.41
CA GLY A 44 -7.96 -12.52 10.08
C GLY A 44 -8.12 -11.45 9.01
N PHE A 45 -8.79 -10.32 9.30
CA PHE A 45 -8.90 -9.18 8.40
C PHE A 45 -7.54 -8.52 8.16
N LEU A 46 -6.76 -8.29 9.21
CA LEU A 46 -5.42 -7.73 9.08
C LEU A 46 -4.46 -8.69 8.37
N GLN A 47 -4.58 -10.00 8.61
CA GLN A 47 -3.77 -11.02 7.94
C GLN A 47 -4.16 -11.16 6.46
N ASN A 48 -5.46 -11.23 6.14
CA ASN A 48 -5.94 -11.23 4.76
C ASN A 48 -5.55 -9.92 4.07
N ARG A 49 -5.69 -8.77 4.74
CA ARG A 49 -5.26 -7.48 4.21
C ARG A 49 -3.75 -7.43 4.04
N HIS A 50 -2.96 -8.03 4.92
CA HIS A 50 -1.51 -8.14 4.75
C HIS A 50 -1.12 -9.08 3.60
N GLN A 51 -1.87 -10.17 3.39
CA GLN A 51 -1.68 -11.10 2.28
C GLN A 51 -2.15 -10.52 0.92
N THR A 52 -3.19 -9.68 0.91
CA THR A 52 -3.74 -9.05 -0.30
C THR A 52 -3.10 -7.71 -0.64
N LEU A 53 -2.61 -6.94 0.35
CA LEU A 53 -1.83 -5.72 0.13
C LEU A 53 -0.36 -5.98 -0.20
N MET A 54 0.11 -7.22 -0.06
CA MET A 54 1.47 -7.60 -0.43
C MET A 54 1.45 -8.63 -1.56
N PRO A 55 0.98 -8.29 -2.78
CA PRO A 55 1.27 -9.10 -3.95
C PRO A 55 2.78 -8.96 -4.23
N LEU A 56 3.58 -9.85 -3.64
CA LEU A 56 5.04 -9.93 -3.83
C LEU A 56 5.46 -10.32 -5.27
N SER A 57 4.51 -10.35 -6.20
CA SER A 57 4.75 -10.35 -7.64
C SER A 57 4.45 -8.95 -8.18
N VAL A 58 5.47 -8.11 -8.30
CA VAL A 58 5.36 -6.88 -9.09
C VAL A 58 4.98 -7.29 -10.52
N ASN A 59 3.89 -6.72 -11.04
CA ASN A 59 3.49 -6.92 -12.42
C ASN A 59 3.19 -5.54 -13.03
N LEU A 60 4.15 -5.01 -13.78
CA LEU A 60 4.07 -3.68 -14.35
C LEU A 60 2.94 -3.56 -15.39
N ALA A 61 2.53 -4.66 -16.02
CA ALA A 61 1.46 -4.66 -17.01
C ALA A 61 0.07 -4.32 -16.42
N ARG A 62 -0.09 -4.42 -15.10
CA ARG A 62 -1.34 -4.06 -14.40
C ARG A 62 -1.46 -2.57 -14.08
N LEU A 63 -0.34 -1.84 -14.10
CA LEU A 63 -0.33 -0.42 -13.78
C LEU A 63 -0.86 0.41 -14.94
N PRO A 64 -1.54 1.54 -14.68
CA PRO A 64 -1.84 2.55 -15.69
C PRO A 64 -0.59 3.01 -16.45
N GLU A 65 -0.77 3.41 -17.72
CA GLU A 65 0.34 3.87 -18.57
C GLU A 65 1.11 5.06 -17.97
N GLU A 66 0.39 5.99 -17.34
CA GLU A 66 0.99 7.14 -16.66
C GLU A 66 1.95 6.72 -15.53
N GLU A 67 1.54 5.74 -14.71
CA GLU A 67 2.35 5.21 -13.62
C GLU A 67 3.56 4.45 -14.13
N ARG A 68 3.39 3.66 -15.21
CA ARG A 68 4.52 2.99 -15.89
C ARG A 68 5.55 3.99 -16.39
N ALA A 69 5.11 5.11 -16.97
CA ALA A 69 5.99 6.17 -17.45
C ALA A 69 6.74 6.87 -16.29
N VAL A 70 6.07 7.10 -15.16
CA VAL A 70 6.72 7.63 -13.94
C VAL A 70 7.76 6.64 -13.42
N LEU A 71 7.46 5.35 -13.38
CA LEU A 71 8.39 4.31 -12.93
C LEU A 71 9.60 4.18 -13.86
N ALA A 72 9.42 4.29 -15.18
CA ALA A 72 10.54 4.27 -16.11
C ALA A 72 11.52 5.44 -15.87
N ARG A 73 10.98 6.65 -15.66
CA ARG A 73 11.76 7.84 -15.30
C ARG A 73 12.47 7.67 -13.96
N PHE A 74 11.76 7.18 -12.94
CA PHE A 74 12.33 6.97 -11.62
C PHE A 74 13.39 5.88 -11.60
N ALA A 75 13.18 4.78 -12.33
CA ALA A 75 14.14 3.69 -12.47
C ALA A 75 15.49 4.18 -12.99
N ALA A 76 15.49 5.12 -13.95
CA ALA A 76 16.71 5.74 -14.45
C ALA A 76 17.43 6.55 -13.37
N VAL A 77 16.69 7.32 -12.56
CA VAL A 77 17.27 8.07 -11.43
C VAL A 77 17.86 7.11 -10.39
N ALA A 78 17.13 6.05 -10.03
CA ALA A 78 17.59 5.03 -9.09
C ALA A 78 18.86 4.32 -9.58
N ALA A 79 18.91 3.94 -10.85
CA ALA A 79 20.10 3.32 -11.46
C ALA A 79 21.33 4.25 -11.41
N ARG A 80 21.15 5.57 -11.47
CA ARG A 80 22.25 6.54 -11.43
C ARG A 80 22.66 6.99 -10.03
N ALA A 81 21.84 6.70 -9.00
CA ALA A 81 21.99 7.26 -7.66
C ALA A 81 23.36 6.97 -6.99
N GLY A 82 24.00 5.83 -7.27
CA GLY A 82 25.34 5.52 -6.75
C GLY A 82 26.42 5.35 -7.81
N ARG A 83 26.20 5.88 -9.03
CA ARG A 83 27.20 5.94 -10.12
C ARG A 83 27.87 4.60 -10.50
N ALA A 84 27.22 3.47 -10.24
CA ALA A 84 27.72 2.17 -10.68
C ALA A 84 27.29 1.91 -12.13
N GLU A 85 28.26 1.62 -13.00
CA GLU A 85 28.04 1.32 -14.42
C GLU A 85 27.15 0.09 -14.64
N ALA A 86 27.15 -0.89 -13.73
CA ALA A 86 26.33 -2.10 -13.83
C ALA A 86 24.88 -1.92 -13.37
N ALA A 87 24.56 -0.84 -12.65
CA ALA A 87 23.22 -0.64 -12.09
C ALA A 87 22.11 -0.51 -13.16
N PRO A 88 22.29 0.22 -14.27
CA PRO A 88 21.32 0.28 -15.36
C PRO A 88 20.96 -1.11 -15.95
N ASP A 89 21.96 -1.96 -16.17
CA ASP A 89 21.76 -3.30 -16.73
C ASP A 89 20.94 -4.17 -15.77
N ARG A 90 21.25 -4.11 -14.48
CA ARG A 90 20.52 -4.85 -13.45
C ARG A 90 19.07 -4.39 -13.33
N VAL A 91 18.83 -3.09 -13.38
CA VAL A 91 17.47 -2.52 -13.38
C VAL A 91 16.72 -2.94 -14.64
N ARG A 92 17.36 -2.93 -15.81
CA ARG A 92 16.77 -3.40 -17.07
C ARG A 92 16.33 -4.86 -16.99
N THR A 93 17.21 -5.76 -16.54
CA THR A 93 16.90 -7.17 -16.37
C THR A 93 15.72 -7.38 -15.42
N TRP A 94 15.68 -6.62 -14.32
CA TRP A 94 14.58 -6.68 -13.38
C TRP A 94 13.27 -6.22 -14.00
N LEU A 95 13.26 -5.06 -14.68
CA LEU A 95 12.08 -4.51 -15.37
C LEU A 95 11.50 -5.53 -16.37
N SER A 96 12.35 -6.15 -17.20
CA SER A 96 11.93 -7.22 -18.10
C SER A 96 11.35 -8.42 -17.36
N GLY A 97 11.95 -8.82 -16.24
CA GLY A 97 11.49 -9.94 -15.42
C GLY A 97 10.13 -9.72 -14.74
N VAL A 98 9.72 -8.47 -14.51
CA VAL A 98 8.43 -8.11 -13.91
C VAL A 98 7.37 -7.67 -14.95
N GLY A 99 7.63 -7.93 -16.23
CA GLY A 99 6.67 -7.71 -17.32
C GLY A 99 6.67 -6.30 -17.89
N ALA A 100 7.79 -5.58 -17.86
CA ALA A 100 7.93 -4.35 -18.65
C ALA A 100 7.79 -4.63 -20.15
N ASP A 101 6.94 -3.86 -20.83
CA ASP A 101 6.84 -3.89 -22.28
C ASP A 101 8.00 -3.11 -22.94
N ALA A 102 8.08 -3.18 -24.27
CA ALA A 102 9.12 -2.50 -25.04
C ALA A 102 9.04 -0.96 -24.89
N GLY A 103 7.84 -0.41 -24.69
CA GLY A 103 7.63 1.04 -24.52
C GLY A 103 8.21 1.54 -23.19
N LEU A 104 7.98 0.81 -22.11
CA LEU A 104 8.51 1.10 -20.79
C LEU A 104 10.04 1.01 -20.80
N LEU A 105 10.60 -0.04 -21.40
CA LEU A 105 12.06 -0.18 -21.53
C LEU A 105 12.65 0.97 -22.36
N ALA A 106 12.03 1.35 -23.47
CA ALA A 106 12.48 2.49 -24.26
C ALA A 106 12.42 3.81 -23.48
N ALA A 107 11.37 4.02 -22.68
CA ALA A 107 11.24 5.20 -21.82
C ALA A 107 12.31 5.23 -20.71
N PHE A 108 12.66 4.08 -20.16
CA PHE A 108 13.77 3.94 -19.21
C PHE A 108 15.11 4.31 -19.86
N GLU A 109 15.42 3.78 -21.05
CA GLU A 109 16.65 4.09 -21.79
C GLU A 109 16.73 5.58 -22.19
N ALA A 110 15.61 6.18 -22.58
CA ALA A 110 15.56 7.62 -22.85
C ALA A 110 15.86 8.43 -21.57
N SER A 111 15.30 8.01 -20.44
CA SER A 111 15.50 8.66 -19.14
C SER A 111 16.91 8.47 -18.58
N LEU A 112 17.60 7.38 -18.92
CA LEU A 112 19.01 7.20 -18.54
C LEU A 112 19.92 8.22 -19.23
N ARG A 113 19.63 8.52 -20.51
CA ARG A 113 20.38 9.50 -21.32
C ARG A 113 20.10 10.93 -20.90
N SER A 114 18.86 11.24 -20.54
CA SER A 114 18.44 12.56 -20.04
C SER A 114 17.67 12.39 -18.73
N PRO A 115 18.37 12.27 -17.58
CA PRO A 115 17.72 12.03 -16.30
C PRO A 115 16.83 13.20 -15.91
N PRO A 116 15.56 12.94 -15.55
CA PRO A 116 14.70 13.98 -15.00
C PRO A 116 15.20 14.40 -13.62
N PRO A 117 14.85 15.62 -13.17
CA PRO A 117 15.23 16.07 -11.85
C PRO A 117 14.50 15.26 -10.77
N LEU A 118 15.21 14.99 -9.66
CA LEU A 118 14.79 14.06 -8.62
C LEU A 118 13.47 14.47 -7.95
N ASP A 119 13.30 15.75 -7.67
CA ASP A 119 12.10 16.34 -7.09
C ASP A 119 10.86 16.10 -7.96
N ALA A 120 10.99 16.22 -9.29
CA ALA A 120 9.89 16.00 -10.22
C ALA A 120 9.45 14.53 -10.23
N VAL A 121 10.40 13.58 -10.26
CA VAL A 121 10.03 12.15 -10.25
C VAL A 121 9.46 11.72 -8.90
N LEU A 122 9.97 12.24 -7.78
CA LEU A 122 9.40 11.96 -6.47
C LEU A 122 7.99 12.54 -6.35
N THR A 123 7.76 13.77 -6.82
CA THR A 123 6.42 14.38 -6.80
C THR A 123 5.40 13.60 -7.65
N ALA A 124 5.86 12.93 -8.70
CA ALA A 124 5.02 12.09 -9.54
C ALA A 124 4.67 10.73 -8.89
N LEU A 125 5.44 10.25 -7.90
CA LEU A 125 5.14 9.04 -7.12
C LEU A 125 4.09 9.30 -6.05
N ARG A 126 2.83 9.46 -6.46
CA ARG A 126 1.70 9.76 -5.57
C ARG A 126 1.03 8.52 -5.00
N ASP A 127 0.91 7.49 -5.82
CA ASP A 127 0.25 6.25 -5.44
C ASP A 127 1.16 5.40 -4.53
N PRO A 128 0.64 4.85 -3.41
CA PRO A 128 1.43 4.03 -2.49
C PRO A 128 2.02 2.75 -3.11
N GLU A 129 1.32 2.12 -4.06
CA GLU A 129 1.81 0.92 -4.74
C GLU A 129 2.97 1.30 -5.68
N THR A 130 2.80 2.36 -6.46
CA THR A 130 3.85 2.90 -7.34
C THR A 130 5.09 3.33 -6.51
N ALA A 131 4.89 3.97 -5.36
CA ALA A 131 5.98 4.38 -4.47
C ALA A 131 6.74 3.17 -3.89
N LEU A 132 6.04 2.07 -3.58
CA LEU A 132 6.68 0.84 -3.13
C LEU A 132 7.50 0.18 -4.26
N ILE A 133 6.98 0.17 -5.49
CA ILE A 133 7.71 -0.35 -6.66
C ILE A 133 8.97 0.49 -6.92
N ALA A 134 8.86 1.82 -6.81
CA ALA A 134 10.00 2.74 -6.89
C ALA A 134 11.05 2.43 -5.82
N PHE A 135 10.65 2.17 -4.57
CA PHE A 135 11.57 1.74 -3.54
C PHE A 135 12.26 0.40 -3.87
N ILE A 136 11.52 -0.58 -4.41
CA ILE A 136 12.11 -1.86 -4.86
C ILE A 136 13.15 -1.62 -5.95
N LEU A 137 12.90 -0.72 -6.91
CA LEU A 137 13.87 -0.34 -7.94
C LEU A 137 15.15 0.23 -7.32
N CYS A 138 15.04 1.04 -6.25
CA CYS A 138 16.22 1.51 -5.52
C CYS A 138 16.99 0.35 -4.90
N LEU A 139 16.33 -0.63 -4.28
CA LEU A 139 17.00 -1.81 -3.72
C LEU A 139 17.71 -2.63 -4.81
N VAL A 140 17.08 -2.82 -5.96
CA VAL A 140 17.65 -3.53 -7.11
C VAL A 140 18.92 -2.83 -7.62
N ALA A 141 18.85 -1.51 -7.79
CA ALA A 141 20.00 -0.70 -8.22
C ALA A 141 21.12 -0.64 -7.17
N ALA A 142 20.75 -0.58 -5.89
CA ALA A 142 21.69 -0.43 -4.77
C ALA A 142 22.66 -1.61 -4.63
N ARG A 143 22.30 -2.79 -5.15
CA ARG A 143 23.18 -3.96 -5.16
C ARG A 143 24.48 -3.70 -5.92
N GLU A 144 24.41 -2.97 -7.03
CA GLU A 144 25.58 -2.58 -7.81
C GLU A 144 26.17 -1.26 -7.29
N ALA A 145 25.30 -0.36 -6.81
CA ALA A 145 25.64 1.00 -6.45
C ALA A 145 26.22 1.18 -5.02
N GLY A 146 26.30 0.09 -4.25
CA GLY A 146 26.93 0.07 -2.93
C GLY A 146 26.25 0.99 -1.90
N PRO A 147 27.01 1.54 -0.92
CA PRO A 147 26.45 2.34 0.16
C PRO A 147 25.62 3.55 -0.29
N ALA A 148 26.00 4.20 -1.40
CA ALA A 148 25.28 5.35 -1.94
C ALA A 148 23.89 4.96 -2.46
N GLY A 149 23.79 3.81 -3.14
CA GLY A 149 22.50 3.27 -3.58
C GLY A 149 21.59 2.91 -2.41
N TRP A 150 22.13 2.33 -1.34
CA TRP A 150 21.36 2.02 -0.13
C TRP A 150 20.86 3.28 0.57
N ALA A 151 21.72 4.29 0.74
CA ALA A 151 21.32 5.56 1.32
C ALA A 151 20.22 6.26 0.50
N PHE A 152 20.28 6.14 -0.83
CA PHE A 152 19.21 6.64 -1.70
C PHE A 152 17.90 5.86 -1.51
N ALA A 153 17.95 4.53 -1.38
CA ALA A 153 16.77 3.72 -1.09
C ALA A 153 16.13 4.13 0.25
N ASP A 154 16.93 4.31 1.30
CA ASP A 154 16.45 4.74 2.63
C ASP A 154 15.81 6.14 2.55
N TYR A 155 16.42 7.07 1.82
CA TYR A 155 15.86 8.39 1.56
C TYR A 155 14.48 8.30 0.88
N VAL A 156 14.33 7.46 -0.15
CA VAL A 156 13.05 7.29 -0.87
C VAL A 156 11.98 6.71 0.05
N ALA A 157 12.31 5.70 0.85
CA ALA A 157 11.38 5.11 1.82
C ALA A 157 10.87 6.14 2.84
N LEU A 158 11.77 6.96 3.38
CA LEU A 158 11.44 8.07 4.29
C LEU A 158 10.59 9.13 3.58
N HIS A 159 11.01 9.57 2.39
CA HIS A 159 10.36 10.64 1.64
C HIS A 159 8.95 10.27 1.14
N ARG A 160 8.66 8.99 0.97
CA ARG A 160 7.32 8.47 0.62
C ARG A 160 6.54 7.96 1.82
N ALA A 161 7.09 8.11 3.03
CA ALA A 161 6.49 7.63 4.27
C ALA A 161 6.01 6.17 4.17
N LEU A 162 6.82 5.31 3.54
CA LEU A 162 6.42 3.93 3.29
C LEU A 162 6.23 3.18 4.63
N PRO A 163 5.19 2.33 4.75
CA PRO A 163 4.98 1.55 5.96
C PRO A 163 6.19 0.67 6.28
N THR A 164 6.66 0.69 7.54
CA THR A 164 7.82 -0.09 7.98
C THR A 164 7.72 -1.58 7.66
N ALA A 165 6.51 -2.15 7.72
CA ALA A 165 6.27 -3.53 7.35
C ALA A 165 6.56 -3.81 5.87
N ALA A 166 6.17 -2.89 4.97
CA ALA A 166 6.40 -2.99 3.53
C ALA A 166 7.88 -2.84 3.19
N VAL A 167 8.55 -1.86 3.81
CA VAL A 167 10.01 -1.66 3.68
C VAL A 167 10.76 -2.93 4.06
N ARG A 168 10.50 -3.46 5.27
CA ARG A 168 11.15 -4.69 5.74
C ARG A 168 10.86 -5.90 4.84
N ALA A 169 9.65 -6.00 4.29
CA ALA A 169 9.30 -7.08 3.38
C ALA A 169 10.07 -7.00 2.06
N ALA A 170 10.17 -5.81 1.47
CA ALA A 170 10.95 -5.58 0.26
C ALA A 170 12.44 -5.80 0.50
N GLU A 171 13.00 -5.29 1.60
CA GLU A 171 14.41 -5.52 1.97
C GLU A 171 14.73 -7.00 2.11
N ARG A 172 13.91 -7.78 2.82
CA ARG A 172 14.13 -9.24 2.95
C ARG A 172 14.21 -9.96 1.60
N ARG A 173 13.51 -9.45 0.58
CA ARG A 173 13.45 -10.08 -0.75
C ARG A 173 14.53 -9.59 -1.71
N TYR A 174 14.89 -8.30 -1.63
CA TYR A 174 15.72 -7.64 -2.64
C TYR A 174 17.11 -7.20 -2.12
N ARG A 175 17.35 -7.24 -0.80
CA ARG A 175 18.63 -6.85 -0.17
C ARG A 175 19.63 -8.01 -0.02
N THR A 176 19.24 -9.25 -0.30
CA THR A 176 20.13 -10.44 -0.36
C THR A 176 20.89 -10.50 -1.67
#